data_AF-A0A5C7RKP6-F1
#
_entry.id   AF-A0A5C7RKP6-F1
#
_cell.length_a   1.000
_cell.length_b   1.000
_cell.length_c   1.000
_cell.angle_alpha   90.00
_cell.angle_beta   90.00
_cell.angle_gamma   90.00
#
_symmetry.space_group_name_H-M   'P 1'
#
loop_
_entity.id
_entity.type
_entity.pdbx_description
1 polymer ?
#
loop_
_entity_poly.entity_id
_entity_poly.type
_entity_poly.pdbx_seq_one_letter_code
_entity_poly.pdbx_strand_id
1 'polypeptide(L)'
;MMAVKLPRTILLHADAAIRQGNKAFVASLMEQLDIGTVYEVSIQEHKGSKTLLQLKTLFGIWFDYLHRELGVGIKEIHRDMKATYLVHIYVNAQEGKQSYLQMMWVNELARIGDLLLSPDPVIALQAEADMLTHMENLSLSWASISQMRQYMEKVYWHFTNEGYPPPIPDKFYKYYKDENRSGLYDD
;
A
#
# COMPACT_ATOMS: atom_id res chain seq x y z
N MET A 1 -44.98 -17.22 -1.11
CA MET A 1 -43.89 -16.23 -0.91
C MET A 1 -42.66 -16.74 -1.65
N MET A 2 -42.24 -16.08 -2.73
CA MET A 2 -40.98 -16.41 -3.40
C MET A 2 -39.83 -15.81 -2.58
N ALA A 3 -38.94 -16.65 -2.05
CA ALA A 3 -37.72 -16.20 -1.38
C ALA A 3 -36.83 -15.52 -2.42
N VAL A 4 -36.59 -14.22 -2.24
CA VAL A 4 -35.62 -13.46 -3.05
C VAL A 4 -34.23 -14.00 -2.68
N LYS A 5 -33.66 -14.84 -3.55
CA LYS A 5 -32.26 -15.28 -3.42
C LYS A 5 -31.37 -14.07 -3.66
N LEU A 6 -30.61 -13.66 -2.64
CA LEU A 6 -29.60 -12.62 -2.78
C LEU A 6 -28.50 -13.13 -3.74
N PRO A 7 -28.08 -12.33 -4.75
CA PRO A 7 -27.02 -12.73 -5.65
C PRO A 7 -25.71 -12.93 -4.89
N ARG A 8 -25.00 -14.02 -5.20
CA ARG A 8 -23.63 -14.22 -4.71
C ARG A 8 -22.68 -13.40 -5.57
N THR A 9 -21.95 -12.48 -4.95
CA THR A 9 -20.93 -11.67 -5.64
C THR A 9 -19.65 -12.47 -5.80
N ILE A 10 -19.16 -12.59 -7.04
CA ILE A 10 -17.84 -13.15 -7.34
C ILE A 10 -16.96 -12.01 -7.83
N LEU A 11 -15.93 -11.67 -7.06
CA LEU A 11 -14.96 -10.64 -7.41
C LEU A 11 -13.78 -11.30 -8.14
N LEU A 12 -13.58 -10.93 -9.40
CA LEU A 12 -12.53 -11.51 -10.24
C LEU A 12 -11.41 -10.51 -10.46
N HIS A 13 -10.18 -10.94 -10.19
CA HIS A 13 -8.99 -10.12 -10.33
C HIS A 13 -8.51 -10.08 -11.79
N ALA A 14 -8.35 -8.88 -12.34
CA ALA A 14 -8.01 -8.65 -13.75
C ALA A 14 -6.66 -9.25 -14.20
N ASP A 15 -5.75 -9.59 -13.28
CA ASP A 15 -4.41 -10.09 -13.61
C ASP A 15 -4.42 -11.44 -14.37
N ALA A 16 -5.43 -12.28 -14.15
CA ALA A 16 -5.62 -13.52 -14.90
C ALA A 16 -6.39 -13.31 -16.22
N ALA A 17 -7.37 -12.40 -16.21
CA ALA A 17 -8.25 -12.11 -17.34
C ALA A 17 -7.52 -11.35 -18.47
N ILE A 18 -6.50 -10.56 -18.14
CA ILE A 18 -5.64 -9.88 -19.14
C ILE A 18 -4.72 -10.89 -19.85
N ARG A 19 -4.24 -11.95 -19.18
CA ARG A 19 -3.31 -12.94 -19.77
C ARG A 19 -3.97 -13.94 -20.72
N GLN A 20 -5.25 -14.26 -20.51
CA GLN A 20 -5.98 -15.24 -21.34
C GLN A 20 -6.87 -14.61 -22.43
N GLY A 21 -6.88 -13.28 -22.53
CA GLY A 21 -7.85 -12.57 -23.36
C GLY A 21 -9.25 -12.73 -22.77
N ASN A 22 -9.71 -11.70 -22.05
CA ASN A 22 -10.97 -11.57 -21.30
C ASN A 22 -12.15 -12.53 -21.66
N LYS A 23 -12.37 -12.84 -22.94
CA LYS A 23 -13.44 -13.72 -23.40
C LYS A 23 -13.28 -15.20 -23.00
N ALA A 24 -12.09 -15.79 -23.12
CA ALA A 24 -11.89 -17.21 -22.86
C ALA A 24 -11.99 -17.56 -21.38
N PHE A 25 -11.47 -16.69 -20.51
CA PHE A 25 -11.55 -16.83 -19.06
C PHE A 25 -13.01 -16.68 -18.57
N VAL A 26 -13.73 -15.66 -19.04
CA VAL A 26 -15.14 -15.46 -18.70
C VAL A 26 -15.99 -16.64 -19.16
N ALA A 27 -15.74 -17.21 -20.34
CA ALA A 27 -16.42 -18.42 -20.80
C ALA A 27 -16.18 -19.61 -19.85
N SER A 28 -14.92 -19.86 -19.45
CA SER A 28 -14.59 -20.96 -18.53
C SER A 28 -15.18 -20.78 -17.13
N LEU A 29 -15.36 -19.53 -16.68
CA LEU A 29 -16.01 -19.24 -15.41
C LEU A 29 -17.52 -19.50 -15.51
N MET A 30 -18.16 -19.05 -16.59
CA MET A 30 -19.59 -19.28 -16.84
C MET A 30 -19.92 -20.78 -16.88
N GLU A 31 -19.01 -21.62 -17.38
CA GLU A 31 -19.15 -23.08 -17.37
C GLU A 31 -19.12 -23.71 -15.96
N GLN A 32 -18.56 -23.02 -14.96
CA GLN A 32 -18.46 -23.48 -13.58
C GLN A 32 -19.59 -22.97 -12.68
N LEU A 33 -20.41 -22.01 -13.16
CA LEU A 33 -21.53 -21.47 -12.41
C LEU A 33 -22.77 -22.37 -12.58
N ASP A 34 -23.53 -22.54 -11.50
CA ASP A 34 -24.76 -23.34 -11.58
C ASP A 34 -25.84 -22.60 -12.40
N ILE A 35 -26.70 -23.37 -13.06
CA ILE A 35 -27.75 -22.84 -13.95
C ILE A 35 -28.98 -22.37 -13.13
N GLY A 36 -28.97 -22.47 -11.80
CA GLY A 36 -30.11 -22.22 -10.92
C GLY A 36 -29.99 -21.01 -9.99
N THR A 37 -28.88 -20.28 -10.07
CA THR A 37 -28.52 -19.16 -9.20
C THR A 37 -28.24 -17.93 -10.04
N VAL A 38 -28.81 -16.80 -9.62
CA VAL A 38 -28.52 -15.50 -10.24
C VAL A 38 -27.20 -14.99 -9.66
N TYR A 39 -26.20 -14.82 -10.53
CA TYR A 39 -24.90 -14.27 -10.18
C TYR A 39 -24.77 -12.85 -10.71
N GLU A 40 -24.25 -11.96 -9.88
CA GLU A 40 -23.78 -10.65 -10.31
C GLU A 40 -22.25 -10.73 -10.48
N VAL A 41 -21.79 -10.59 -11.71
CA VAL A 41 -20.36 -10.63 -12.06
C VAL A 41 -19.90 -9.22 -12.36
N SER A 42 -19.10 -8.64 -11.47
CA SER A 42 -18.47 -7.34 -11.67
C SER A 42 -17.00 -7.53 -12.04
N ILE A 43 -16.64 -7.16 -13.28
CA ILE A 43 -15.24 -7.11 -13.73
C ILE A 43 -14.79 -5.66 -13.59
N GLN A 44 -13.83 -5.41 -12.71
CA GLN A 44 -13.28 -4.08 -12.48
C GLN A 44 -11.80 -4.08 -12.85
N GLU A 45 -11.34 -2.99 -13.47
CA GLU A 45 -9.89 -2.76 -13.62
C GLU A 45 -9.25 -2.78 -12.24
N HIS A 46 -8.21 -3.60 -12.08
CA HIS A 46 -7.45 -3.66 -10.85
C HIS A 46 -6.72 -2.33 -10.66
N LYS A 47 -7.33 -1.40 -9.93
CA LYS A 47 -6.61 -0.33 -9.25
C LYS A 47 -5.85 -1.00 -8.11
N GLY A 48 -4.70 -1.57 -8.44
CA GLY A 48 -3.90 -2.27 -7.46
C GLY A 48 -3.54 -1.32 -6.34
N SER A 49 -4.06 -1.60 -5.15
CA SER A 49 -3.64 -0.91 -3.95
C SER A 49 -2.17 -1.27 -3.71
N LYS A 50 -1.80 -2.56 -3.80
CA LYS A 50 -0.42 -3.08 -3.72
C LYS A 50 -0.31 -4.43 -4.39
N THR A 51 0.89 -4.81 -4.83
CA THR A 51 1.13 -6.20 -5.21
C THR A 51 1.44 -7.04 -3.97
N LEU A 52 0.97 -8.29 -3.93
CA LEU A 52 1.36 -9.28 -2.90
C LEU A 52 2.89 -9.39 -2.77
N LEU A 53 3.59 -9.12 -3.87
CA LEU A 53 5.04 -9.16 -3.95
C LEU A 53 5.71 -7.99 -3.21
N GLN A 54 5.16 -6.77 -3.31
CA GLN A 54 5.61 -5.62 -2.50
C GLN A 54 5.47 -5.92 -1.01
N LEU A 55 4.32 -6.46 -0.60
CA LEU A 55 4.07 -6.83 0.80
C LEU A 55 5.01 -7.94 1.29
N LYS A 56 5.20 -9.00 0.50
CA LYS A 56 6.14 -10.09 0.83
C LYS A 56 7.58 -9.60 0.92
N THR A 57 7.99 -8.69 0.04
CA THR A 57 9.34 -8.13 0.05
C THR A 57 9.56 -7.28 1.30
N LEU A 58 8.65 -6.34 1.58
CA LEU A 58 8.79 -5.45 2.72
C LEU A 58 8.74 -6.22 4.05
N PHE A 59 7.69 -7.01 4.27
CA PHE A 59 7.47 -7.66 5.56
C PHE A 59 8.24 -8.97 5.71
N GLY A 60 8.20 -9.83 4.70
CA GLY A 60 8.76 -11.19 4.78
C GLY A 60 10.23 -11.32 4.37
N ILE A 61 10.86 -10.23 3.92
CA ILE A 61 12.27 -10.25 3.53
C ILE A 61 13.01 -9.12 4.25
N TRP A 62 12.63 -7.86 4.02
CA TRP A 62 13.37 -6.71 4.56
C TRP A 62 13.21 -6.58 6.06
N PHE A 63 11.99 -6.49 6.59
CA PHE A 63 11.80 -6.34 8.03
C PHE A 63 12.21 -7.59 8.82
N ASP A 64 12.04 -8.79 8.27
CA ASP A 64 12.56 -10.04 8.87
C ASP A 64 14.11 -10.06 8.91
N TYR A 65 14.77 -9.53 7.88
CA TYR A 65 16.23 -9.36 7.88
C TYR A 65 16.65 -8.33 8.93
N LEU A 66 16.07 -7.14 8.90
CA LEU A 66 16.43 -6.04 9.82
C LEU A 66 16.16 -6.38 11.28
N HIS A 67 15.08 -7.14 11.56
CA HIS A 67 14.83 -7.66 12.90
C HIS A 67 15.99 -8.52 13.41
N ARG A 68 16.57 -9.37 12.55
CA ARG A 68 17.69 -10.25 12.91
C ARG A 68 18.99 -9.47 13.09
N GLU A 69 19.25 -8.47 12.26
CA GLU A 69 20.47 -7.67 12.33
C GLU A 69 20.45 -6.66 13.49
N LEU A 70 19.32 -6.00 13.71
CA LEU A 70 19.20 -4.91 14.69
C LEU A 70 18.69 -5.37 16.06
N GLY A 71 18.07 -6.56 16.13
CA GLY A 71 17.41 -7.05 17.35
C GLY A 71 16.10 -6.31 17.70
N VAL A 72 15.62 -5.42 16.83
CA VAL A 72 14.41 -4.60 17.02
C VAL A 72 13.18 -5.33 16.49
N GLY A 73 12.03 -5.22 17.17
CA GLY A 73 10.81 -5.89 16.73
C GLY A 73 10.30 -5.37 15.37
N ILE A 74 9.79 -6.27 14.52
CA ILE A 74 9.25 -5.91 13.18
C ILE A 74 8.17 -4.82 13.27
N LYS A 75 7.31 -4.88 14.29
CA LYS A 75 6.25 -3.88 14.49
C LYS A 75 6.82 -2.49 14.77
N GLU A 76 7.91 -2.43 15.50
CA GLU A 76 8.60 -1.19 15.85
C GLU A 76 9.30 -0.60 14.62
N ILE A 77 10.09 -1.41 13.90
CA ILE A 77 10.68 -1.02 12.61
C ILE A 77 9.60 -0.48 11.67
N HIS A 78 8.48 -1.19 11.53
CA HIS A 78 7.39 -0.77 10.67
C HIS A 78 6.72 0.53 11.14
N ARG A 79 6.48 0.69 12.45
CA ARG A 79 5.90 1.91 13.03
C ARG A 79 6.78 3.12 12.71
N ASP A 80 8.07 2.99 12.93
CA ASP A 80 9.01 4.09 12.79
C ASP A 80 9.18 4.48 11.31
N MET A 81 9.26 3.50 10.42
CA MET A 81 9.32 3.74 8.97
C MET A 81 8.04 4.38 8.43
N LYS A 82 6.86 3.95 8.91
CA LYS A 82 5.58 4.58 8.57
C LYS A 82 5.56 6.05 8.98
N ALA A 83 5.89 6.34 10.24
CA ALA A 83 5.89 7.71 10.76
C ALA A 83 6.86 8.61 9.97
N THR A 84 8.04 8.07 9.63
CA THR A 84 9.08 8.83 8.93
C THR A 84 8.74 9.11 7.46
N TYR A 85 8.25 8.12 6.73
CA TYR A 85 8.15 8.22 5.26
C TYR A 85 6.73 8.25 4.72
N LEU A 86 5.82 7.48 5.31
CA LEU A 86 4.48 7.32 4.76
C LEU A 86 3.63 8.58 4.98
N VAL A 87 3.85 9.30 6.09
CA VAL A 87 3.22 10.61 6.36
C VAL A 87 3.52 11.58 5.22
N HIS A 88 4.80 11.75 4.90
CA HIS A 88 5.23 12.65 3.83
C HIS A 88 4.66 12.25 2.47
N ILE A 89 4.60 10.95 2.17
CA ILE A 89 4.01 10.45 0.93
C ILE A 89 2.53 10.84 0.86
N TYR A 90 1.77 10.70 1.96
CA TYR A 90 0.34 11.01 1.94
C TYR A 90 0.03 12.50 1.86
N VAL A 91 0.84 13.34 2.50
CA VAL A 91 0.68 14.80 2.44
C VAL A 91 1.06 15.35 1.06
N ASN A 92 2.10 14.81 0.43
CA ASN A 92 2.69 15.42 -0.78
C ASN A 92 2.34 14.72 -2.10
N ALA A 93 1.89 13.47 -2.10
CA ALA A 93 1.59 12.77 -3.34
C ALA A 93 0.20 13.15 -3.89
N GLN A 94 0.17 14.04 -4.87
CA GLN A 94 -1.00 14.30 -5.73
C GLN A 94 -1.06 13.27 -6.88
N GLU A 95 -1.18 11.98 -6.55
CA GLU A 95 -1.57 11.01 -7.58
C GLU A 95 -3.09 11.00 -7.72
N GLY A 96 -3.56 10.86 -8.96
CA GLY A 96 -4.89 11.26 -9.46
C GLY A 96 -6.14 10.59 -8.86
N LYS A 97 -6.07 10.05 -7.63
CA LYS A 97 -7.15 9.85 -6.66
C LYS A 97 -6.55 9.36 -5.33
N GLN A 98 -6.29 10.27 -4.39
CA GLN A 98 -6.07 9.89 -2.99
C GLN A 98 -7.33 9.17 -2.48
N SER A 99 -7.18 8.14 -1.65
CA SER A 99 -8.35 7.49 -1.05
C SER A 99 -9.09 8.46 -0.14
N TYR A 100 -10.42 8.34 -0.04
CA TYR A 100 -11.21 9.17 0.87
C TYR A 100 -10.69 9.11 2.32
N LEU A 101 -10.27 7.93 2.79
CA LEU A 101 -9.68 7.73 4.11
C LEU A 101 -8.33 8.44 4.25
N GLN A 102 -7.48 8.42 3.22
CA GLN A 102 -6.23 9.17 3.20
C GLN A 102 -6.51 10.67 3.31
N MET A 103 -7.46 11.19 2.54
CA MET A 103 -7.82 12.62 2.59
C MET A 103 -8.35 13.02 3.96
N MET A 104 -9.23 12.22 4.56
CA MET A 104 -9.71 12.46 5.93
C MET A 104 -8.55 12.49 6.93
N TRP A 105 -7.63 11.52 6.83
CA TRP A 105 -6.48 11.45 7.71
C TRP A 105 -5.55 12.67 7.53
N VAL A 106 -5.29 13.12 6.31
CA VAL A 106 -4.47 14.31 6.04
C VAL A 106 -5.14 15.59 6.55
N ASN A 107 -6.45 15.73 6.36
CA ASN A 107 -7.21 16.88 6.86
C ASN A 107 -7.19 16.94 8.40
N GLU A 108 -7.35 15.78 9.06
CA GLU A 108 -7.28 15.71 10.52
C GLU A 108 -5.86 16.01 11.03
N LEU A 109 -4.83 15.57 10.31
CA LEU A 109 -3.44 15.93 10.62
C LEU A 109 -3.23 17.45 10.58
N ALA A 110 -3.76 18.12 9.56
CA ALA A 110 -3.69 19.58 9.45
C ALA A 110 -4.41 20.26 10.62
N ARG A 111 -5.62 19.78 10.97
CA ARG A 111 -6.41 20.29 12.10
C ARG A 111 -5.66 20.16 13.43
N ILE A 112 -5.05 19.01 13.69
CA ILE A 112 -4.23 18.79 14.90
C ILE A 112 -3.01 19.73 14.89
N GLY A 113 -2.37 19.90 13.73
CA GLY A 113 -1.25 20.83 13.54
C GLY A 113 -1.59 22.27 13.91
N ASP A 114 -2.78 22.76 13.51
CA ASP A 114 -3.25 24.10 13.89
C ASP A 114 -3.45 24.23 15.40
N LEU A 115 -3.96 23.18 16.06
CA LEU A 115 -4.17 23.17 17.51
C LEU A 115 -2.88 23.12 18.32
N LEU A 116 -1.83 22.49 17.80
CA LEU A 116 -0.49 22.51 18.43
C LEU A 116 0.07 23.93 18.55
N LEU A 117 -0.33 24.83 17.65
CA LEU A 117 0.09 26.24 17.65
C LEU A 117 -0.84 27.13 18.50
N SER A 118 -1.81 26.54 19.22
CA SER A 118 -2.72 27.28 20.08
C SER A 118 -1.96 28.03 21.19
N PRO A 119 -2.34 29.28 21.50
CA PRO A 119 -1.80 30.00 22.66
C PRO A 119 -2.31 29.43 24.00
N ASP A 120 -3.35 28.58 23.97
CA ASP A 120 -3.85 27.88 25.16
C ASP A 120 -3.01 26.60 25.40
N PRO A 121 -2.26 26.52 26.52
CA PRO A 121 -1.38 25.40 26.80
C PRO A 121 -2.12 24.08 27.03
N VAL A 122 -3.38 24.11 27.47
CA VAL A 122 -4.19 22.89 27.65
C VAL A 122 -4.57 22.31 26.30
N ILE A 123 -4.95 23.17 25.34
CA ILE A 123 -5.28 22.78 23.98
C ILE A 123 -4.03 22.23 23.27
N ALA A 124 -2.89 22.92 23.39
CA ALA A 124 -1.64 22.48 22.77
C ALA A 124 -1.18 21.11 23.30
N LEU A 125 -1.27 20.88 24.62
CA LEU A 125 -0.92 19.60 25.23
C LEU A 125 -1.85 18.46 24.76
N GLN A 126 -3.15 18.72 24.64
CA GLN A 126 -4.08 17.72 24.10
C GLN A 126 -3.77 17.41 22.63
N ALA A 127 -3.46 18.43 21.83
CA ALA A 127 -3.12 18.26 20.41
C ALA A 127 -1.83 17.43 20.23
N GLU A 128 -0.88 17.51 21.15
CA GLU A 128 0.33 16.66 21.15
C GLU A 128 -0.03 15.17 21.35
N ALA A 129 -0.90 14.88 22.31
CA ALA A 129 -1.39 13.51 22.53
C ALA A 129 -2.22 12.98 21.34
N ASP A 130 -3.05 13.85 20.75
CA ASP A 130 -3.84 13.53 19.56
C ASP A 130 -2.93 13.25 18.35
N MET A 131 -1.86 14.02 18.18
CA MET A 131 -0.88 13.84 17.10
C MET A 131 -0.24 12.45 17.16
N LEU A 132 0.21 12.01 18.33
CA LEU A 132 0.81 10.69 18.52
C LEU A 132 -0.18 9.58 18.12
N THR A 133 -1.40 9.66 18.63
CA THR A 133 -2.46 8.70 18.33
C THR A 133 -2.81 8.70 16.84
N HIS A 134 -2.84 9.87 16.21
CA HIS A 134 -3.16 10.02 14.79
C HIS A 134 -2.08 9.42 13.88
N MET A 135 -0.81 9.57 14.25
CA MET A 135 0.33 8.95 13.55
C MET A 135 0.30 7.42 13.62
N GLU A 136 -0.15 6.84 14.73
CA GLU A 136 -0.27 5.38 14.87
C GLU A 136 -1.31 4.78 13.90
N ASN A 137 -2.41 5.51 13.68
CA ASN A 137 -3.51 5.13 12.79
C ASN A 137 -3.16 5.20 11.29
N LEU A 138 -1.97 5.68 10.95
CA LEU A 138 -1.49 5.72 9.59
C LEU A 138 -1.41 4.30 9.02
N SER A 139 -2.17 4.05 7.95
CA SER A 139 -2.26 2.72 7.35
C SER A 139 -1.61 2.67 5.98
N LEU A 140 -0.77 1.64 5.76
CA LEU A 140 -0.30 1.29 4.43
C LEU A 140 -1.46 0.86 3.52
N SER A 141 -2.57 0.32 4.03
CA SER A 141 -3.65 -0.20 3.18
C SER A 141 -4.26 0.82 2.23
N TRP A 142 -4.11 2.12 2.53
CA TRP A 142 -4.59 3.22 1.69
C TRP A 142 -3.64 3.57 0.55
N ALA A 143 -2.35 3.22 0.66
CA ALA A 143 -1.36 3.61 -0.35
C ALA A 143 -1.58 2.87 -1.67
N SER A 144 -1.49 3.61 -2.78
CA SER A 144 -1.41 3.08 -4.15
C SER A 144 -0.13 2.25 -4.38
N ILE A 145 -0.04 1.53 -5.51
CA ILE A 145 1.17 0.79 -5.90
C ILE A 145 2.39 1.71 -6.00
N SER A 146 2.23 2.91 -6.55
CA SER A 146 3.29 3.91 -6.73
C SER A 146 3.69 4.55 -5.41
N GLN A 147 2.73 4.93 -4.54
CA GLN A 147 3.03 5.37 -3.18
C GLN A 147 3.76 4.26 -2.38
N MET A 148 3.36 3.00 -2.56
CA MET A 148 4.04 1.85 -1.96
C MET A 148 5.47 1.69 -2.49
N ARG A 149 5.70 1.91 -3.79
CA ARG A 149 7.04 1.88 -4.40
C ARG A 149 7.94 2.95 -3.78
N GLN A 150 7.47 4.20 -3.72
CA GLN A 150 8.19 5.31 -3.09
C GLN A 150 8.49 5.03 -1.62
N TYR A 151 7.53 4.46 -0.88
CA TYR A 151 7.72 4.07 0.51
C TYR A 151 8.83 3.01 0.65
N MET A 152 8.76 1.94 -0.13
CA MET A 152 9.78 0.87 -0.12
C MET A 152 11.17 1.41 -0.50
N GLU A 153 11.25 2.27 -1.50
CA GLU A 153 12.52 2.88 -1.91
C GLU A 153 13.15 3.71 -0.77
N LYS A 154 12.35 4.53 -0.08
CA LYS A 154 12.82 5.31 1.07
C LYS A 154 13.31 4.40 2.20
N VAL A 155 12.57 3.35 2.53
CA VAL A 155 12.97 2.35 3.54
C VAL A 155 14.27 1.66 3.15
N TYR A 156 14.41 1.25 1.88
CA TYR A 156 15.63 0.61 1.39
C TYR A 156 16.85 1.51 1.56
N TRP A 157 16.76 2.77 1.11
CA TRP A 157 17.87 3.70 1.19
C TRP A 157 18.19 4.13 2.62
N HIS A 158 17.19 4.24 3.49
CA HIS A 158 17.40 4.49 4.91
C HIS A 158 18.36 3.46 5.52
N PHE A 159 17.99 2.18 5.44
CA PHE A 159 18.80 1.11 6.04
C PHE A 159 20.11 0.86 5.28
N THR A 160 20.13 1.07 3.97
CA THR A 160 21.40 1.01 3.20
C THR A 160 22.38 2.06 3.68
N ASN A 161 21.93 3.28 3.94
CA ASN A 161 22.79 4.36 4.45
C ASN A 161 23.22 4.14 5.91
N GLU A 162 22.44 3.40 6.69
CA GLU A 162 22.79 2.99 8.06
C GLU A 162 23.71 1.76 8.13
N GLY A 163 24.07 1.17 6.98
CA GLY A 163 24.96 0.01 6.91
C GLY A 163 24.27 -1.35 6.98
N TYR A 164 22.94 -1.39 6.89
CA TYR A 164 22.11 -2.60 6.91
C TYR A 164 21.31 -2.74 5.61
N PRO A 165 21.97 -2.88 4.44
CA PRO A 165 21.27 -2.91 3.16
C PRO A 165 20.28 -4.09 3.09
N PRO A 166 18.97 -3.83 2.96
CA PRO A 166 17.99 -4.91 2.90
C PRO A 166 18.24 -5.81 1.67
N PRO A 167 18.07 -7.14 1.78
CA PRO A 167 18.37 -8.04 0.68
C PRO A 167 17.44 -7.81 -0.53
N ILE A 168 18.03 -7.79 -1.72
CA ILE A 168 17.28 -7.70 -2.99
C ILE A 168 16.67 -9.07 -3.27
N PRO A 169 15.34 -9.20 -3.46
CA PRO A 169 14.77 -10.51 -3.74
C PRO A 169 15.20 -11.01 -5.13
N ASP A 170 15.77 -12.22 -5.20
CA ASP A 170 16.41 -12.80 -6.40
C ASP A 170 15.57 -12.74 -7.69
N LYS A 171 14.23 -12.71 -7.59
CA LYS A 171 13.32 -12.63 -8.75
C LYS A 171 13.19 -11.23 -9.37
N PHE A 172 13.82 -10.21 -8.79
CA PHE A 172 13.74 -8.81 -9.25
C PHE A 172 15.00 -8.27 -9.90
N TYR A 173 16.07 -9.05 -9.99
CA TYR A 173 17.25 -8.68 -10.77
C TYR A 173 16.90 -8.34 -12.24
N LYS A 174 15.79 -8.87 -12.75
CA LYS A 174 15.26 -8.59 -14.10
C LYS A 174 14.52 -7.24 -14.20
N TYR A 175 13.76 -6.84 -13.17
CA TYR A 175 12.96 -5.60 -13.21
C TYR A 175 13.76 -4.35 -12.83
N TYR A 176 14.73 -4.47 -11.91
CA TYR A 176 15.62 -3.34 -11.56
C TYR A 176 16.62 -2.99 -12.67
N LYS A 177 16.96 -3.95 -13.54
CA LYS A 177 17.85 -3.71 -14.70
C LYS A 177 17.14 -3.03 -15.88
N ASP A 178 15.83 -3.15 -15.99
CA ASP A 178 15.10 -2.70 -17.18
C ASP A 178 14.59 -1.25 -17.06
N GLU A 179 14.34 -0.70 -15.85
CA GLU A 179 13.95 0.71 -15.68
C GLU A 179 15.15 1.69 -15.64
N ASN A 180 16.38 1.21 -15.44
CA ASN A 180 17.61 2.05 -15.35
C ASN A 180 18.58 1.91 -16.54
N ARG A 181 18.17 1.29 -17.65
CA ARG A 181 19.06 1.07 -18.83
C ARG A 181 18.74 1.87 -20.08
N SER A 182 17.63 2.59 -20.16
CA SER A 182 17.38 3.54 -21.25
C SER A 182 17.85 4.94 -20.84
N GLY A 183 19.16 5.21 -20.96
CA GLY A 183 19.65 6.60 -20.92
C GLY A 183 20.99 6.87 -20.25
N LEU A 184 21.85 5.87 -19.97
CA LEU A 184 23.12 6.13 -19.27
C LEU A 184 24.40 5.69 -19.98
N TYR A 185 24.33 5.22 -21.24
CA TYR A 185 25.49 5.11 -22.12
C TYR A 185 25.04 5.22 -23.59
N ASP A 186 24.74 6.45 -24.02
CA ASP A 186 24.97 6.90 -25.39
C ASP A 186 25.78 8.20 -25.26
N ASP A 187 27.09 8.00 -25.09
CA ASP A 187 28.22 8.83 -25.57
C ASP A 187 29.54 8.19 -25.08
#